data_AF-A0A381YST1-F1
#
_entry.id   AF-A0A381YST1-F1
#
_cell.length_a   1.000
_cell.length_b   1.000
_cell.length_c   1.000
_cell.angle_alpha   90.00
_cell.angle_beta   90.00
_cell.angle_gamma   90.00
#
_symmetry.space_group_name_H-M   'P 1'
#
loop_
_entity.id
_entity.type
_entity.pdbx_description
1 polymer ?
#
loop_
_entity_poly.entity_id
_entity_poly.type
_entity_poly.pdbx_seq_one_letter_code
_entity_poly.pdbx_strand_id
1 'polypeptide(L)'
;MGAMSPGPSLAVILRNTLSGGRTQGVMSGIGHGLGITFYAVVAVSGLVALFNTIPNFFSVAQIAGSFFLIWLGGKMIISFFKKDYAANENMSSKNSAHQGFLEGFLIAFL
;
A
#
# COMPACT_ATOMS: atom_id res chain seq x y z
N MET A 1 -8.57 4.55 12.48
CA MET A 1 -9.02 3.27 11.89
C MET A 1 -8.27 2.89 10.59
N GLY A 2 -8.00 3.81 9.64
CA GLY A 2 -7.25 3.45 8.42
C GLY A 2 -5.80 2.98 8.66
N ALA A 3 -5.10 3.56 9.63
CA ALA A 3 -3.75 3.13 10.06
C ALA A 3 -3.74 1.84 10.91
N MET A 4 -4.92 1.29 11.27
CA MET A 4 -5.03 0.01 11.98
C MET A 4 -5.17 -1.18 11.01
N SER A 5 -5.44 -0.94 9.72
CA SER A 5 -5.44 -2.02 8.74
C SER A 5 -4.01 -2.53 8.59
N PRO A 6 -3.72 -3.81 8.88
CA PRO A 6 -2.41 -4.37 8.65
C PRO A 6 -2.00 -4.09 7.19
N GLY A 7 -0.84 -3.48 6.98
CA GLY A 7 -0.30 -3.34 5.64
C GLY A 7 -0.03 -4.72 5.01
N PRO A 8 0.10 -4.84 3.68
CA PRO A 8 0.27 -6.13 3.01
C PRO A 8 1.40 -6.99 3.59
N SER A 9 2.55 -6.39 3.93
CA SER A 9 3.67 -7.10 4.56
C SER A 9 3.29 -7.67 5.93
N LEU A 10 2.70 -6.84 6.80
CA LEU A 10 2.30 -7.27 8.15
C LEU A 10 1.18 -8.31 8.11
N ALA A 11 0.27 -8.22 7.14
CA ALA A 11 -0.77 -9.22 6.91
C ALA A 11 -0.19 -10.60 6.60
N VAL A 12 0.88 -10.66 5.79
CA VAL A 12 1.58 -11.93 5.49
C VAL A 12 2.27 -12.49 6.73
N ILE A 13 2.93 -11.65 7.53
CA ILE A 13 3.58 -12.09 8.78
C ILE A 13 2.52 -12.62 9.77
N LEU A 14 1.39 -11.93 9.92
CA LEU A 14 0.27 -12.40 10.75
C LEU A 14 -0.27 -13.74 10.24
N ARG A 15 -0.50 -13.87 8.93
CA ARG A 15 -0.97 -15.13 8.33
C ARG A 15 -0.02 -16.28 8.66
N ASN A 16 1.29 -16.09 8.48
CA ASN A 16 2.27 -17.12 8.80
C ASN A 16 2.31 -17.44 10.30
N THR A 17 2.11 -16.44 11.15
CA THR A 17 2.01 -16.61 12.61
C THR A 17 0.78 -17.42 13.00
N LEU A 18 -0.38 -17.14 12.39
CA LEU A 18 -1.65 -17.80 12.67
C LEU A 18 -1.67 -19.23 12.11
N SER A 19 -1.08 -19.46 10.93
CA SER A 19 -1.09 -20.77 10.27
C SER A 19 -0.04 -21.75 10.80
N GLY A 20 1.15 -21.29 11.21
CA GLY A 20 2.21 -22.19 11.72
C GLY A 20 2.88 -21.73 13.01
N GLY A 21 2.20 -20.88 13.77
CA GLY A 21 2.57 -20.52 15.13
C GLY A 21 3.61 -19.41 15.23
N ARG A 22 3.96 -19.08 16.49
CA ARG A 22 4.85 -17.95 16.83
C ARG A 22 6.21 -18.04 16.12
N THR A 23 6.80 -19.23 16.04
CA THR A 23 8.12 -19.42 15.43
C THR A 23 8.12 -19.07 13.95
N GLN A 24 7.10 -19.47 13.18
CA GLN A 24 6.99 -19.10 11.76
C GLN A 24 6.79 -17.60 11.57
N GLY A 25 6.03 -16.96 12.46
CA GLY A 25 5.87 -15.51 12.49
C GLY A 25 7.20 -14.78 12.68
N VAL A 26 7.97 -15.19 13.68
CA VAL A 26 9.29 -14.59 13.98
C VAL A 26 10.26 -14.80 12.82
N MET A 27 10.35 -16.01 12.26
CA MET A 27 11.21 -16.27 11.10
C MET A 27 10.79 -15.46 9.87
N SER A 28 9.49 -15.30 9.62
CA SER A 28 8.97 -14.45 8.54
C SER A 28 9.36 -12.99 8.75
N GLY A 29 9.26 -12.48 9.99
CA GLY A 29 9.67 -11.12 10.34
C GLY A 29 11.17 -10.89 10.16
N ILE A 30 12.01 -11.81 10.63
CA ILE A 30 13.48 -11.73 10.48
C ILE A 30 13.85 -11.77 8.99
N GLY A 31 13.28 -12.71 8.23
CA GLY A 31 13.52 -12.82 6.79
C GLY A 31 13.10 -11.56 6.04
N HIS A 32 11.93 -11.00 6.35
CA HIS A 32 11.46 -9.75 5.76
C HIS A 32 12.38 -8.57 6.11
N GLY A 33 12.80 -8.48 7.37
CA GLY A 33 13.74 -7.45 7.85
C GLY A 33 15.08 -7.51 7.11
N LEU A 34 15.70 -8.68 7.04
CA LEU A 34 16.97 -8.87 6.32
C LEU A 34 16.82 -8.57 4.83
N GLY A 35 15.72 -9.04 4.21
CA GLY A 35 15.43 -8.78 2.81
C GLY A 35 15.30 -7.29 2.49
N ILE A 36 14.53 -6.54 3.31
CA ILE A 36 14.34 -5.10 3.09
C ILE A 36 15.62 -4.31 3.39
N THR A 37 16.41 -4.72 4.39
CA THR A 37 17.72 -4.11 4.66
C THR A 37 18.67 -4.31 3.49
N PHE A 38 18.80 -5.53 2.98
CA PHE A 38 19.66 -5.81 1.83
C PHE A 38 19.22 -5.00 0.59
N TYR A 39 17.92 -5.00 0.29
CA TYR A 39 17.36 -4.19 -0.78
C TYR A 39 17.67 -2.69 -0.60
N ALA A 40 17.47 -2.15 0.60
CA ALA A 40 17.73 -0.75 0.89
C ALA A 40 19.21 -0.37 0.72
N VAL A 41 20.13 -1.22 1.17
CA VAL A 41 21.57 -1.02 0.98
C VAL A 41 21.90 -0.96 -0.51
N VAL A 42 21.44 -1.94 -1.30
CA VAL A 42 21.68 -1.97 -2.75
C VAL A 42 21.10 -0.72 -3.43
N ALA A 43 19.86 -0.35 -3.09
CA ALA A 43 19.19 0.81 -3.66
C ALA A 43 19.90 2.13 -3.32
N VAL A 44 20.27 2.35 -2.07
CA VAL A 44 20.97 3.57 -1.62
C VAL A 44 22.36 3.65 -2.25
N SER A 45 23.12 2.55 -2.27
CA SER A 45 24.42 2.51 -2.94
C SER A 45 24.30 2.85 -4.43
N GLY A 46 23.29 2.30 -5.12
CA GLY A 46 23.01 2.62 -6.52
C GLY A 46 22.63 4.09 -6.74
N LEU A 47 21.77 4.65 -5.87
CA LEU A 47 21.38 6.07 -5.93
C LEU A 47 22.58 6.99 -5.73
N VAL A 48 23.45 6.71 -4.76
CA VAL A 48 24.68 7.48 -4.53
C VAL A 48 25.58 7.46 -5.78
N ALA A 49 25.74 6.29 -6.42
CA ALA A 49 26.51 6.19 -7.66
C ALA A 49 25.90 7.03 -8.79
N LEU A 50 24.58 7.02 -8.95
CA LEU A 50 23.87 7.82 -9.96
C LEU A 50 23.99 9.33 -9.68
N PHE A 51 23.84 9.75 -8.42
CA PHE A 51 23.96 11.14 -8.01
C PHE A 51 25.34 11.73 -8.33
N ASN A 52 26.39 10.91 -8.21
CA ASN A 52 27.77 11.33 -8.51
C ASN A 52 28.10 11.31 -10.00
N THR A 53 27.39 10.49 -10.80
CA THR A 53 27.71 10.28 -12.22
C THR A 53 26.92 11.21 -13.13
N ILE A 54 25.64 11.43 -12.84
CA ILE A 54 24.74 12.18 -13.72
C ILE A 54 24.48 13.57 -13.13
N PRO A 55 24.93 14.65 -13.78
CA PRO A 55 24.65 16.00 -13.32
C PRO A 55 23.14 16.26 -13.29
N ASN A 56 22.67 16.99 -12.27
CA ASN A 56 21.27 17.35 -12.05
C ASN A 56 20.29 16.18 -11.77
N PHE A 57 20.75 14.93 -11.62
CA PHE A 57 19.86 13.80 -11.34
C PHE A 57 19.05 13.99 -10.05
N PHE A 58 19.67 14.54 -9.00
CA PHE A 58 18.99 14.85 -7.74
C PHE A 58 17.83 15.83 -7.94
N SER A 59 18.04 16.89 -8.73
CA SER A 59 17.00 17.90 -9.02
C SER A 59 15.84 17.30 -9.81
N VAL A 60 16.13 16.45 -10.80
CA VAL A 60 15.09 15.73 -11.57
C VAL A 60 14.30 14.80 -10.65
N ALA A 61 14.99 14.03 -9.81
CA ALA A 61 14.35 13.13 -8.84
C ALA A 61 13.48 13.90 -7.84
N GLN A 62 13.93 15.06 -7.38
CA GLN A 62 13.17 15.93 -6.48
C GLN A 62 11.87 16.42 -7.12
N ILE A 63 11.95 16.95 -8.35
CA ILE A 63 10.77 17.41 -9.10
C ILE A 63 9.80 16.25 -9.34
N ALA A 64 10.30 15.10 -9.79
CA ALA A 64 9.48 13.91 -10.02
C ALA A 64 8.80 13.43 -8.73
N GLY A 65 9.53 13.40 -7.61
CA GLY A 65 9.02 13.06 -6.29
C GLY A 65 7.92 14.03 -5.82
N SER A 66 8.11 15.33 -6.03
CA SER A 66 7.09 16.34 -5.71
C SER A 66 5.81 16.13 -6.52
N PHE A 67 5.89 15.89 -7.83
CA PHE A 67 4.71 15.57 -8.65
C PHE A 67 4.02 14.29 -8.18
N PHE A 68 4.79 13.26 -7.86
CA PHE A 68 4.25 12.00 -7.33
C PHE A 68 3.48 12.21 -6.02
N LEU A 69 4.05 13.00 -5.08
CA LEU A 69 3.39 13.30 -3.81
C LEU A 69 2.15 14.17 -3.98
N ILE A 70 2.17 15.16 -4.87
CA ILE A 70 0.99 15.98 -5.21
C ILE A 70 -0.12 15.08 -5.76
N TRP A 71 0.22 14.18 -6.69
CA TRP A 71 -0.73 13.22 -7.24
C TRP A 71 -1.30 12.29 -6.17
N LEU A 72 -0.44 11.74 -5.31
CA LEU A 72 -0.85 10.82 -4.25
C LEU A 72 -1.74 11.53 -3.21
N GLY A 73 -1.36 12.74 -2.79
CA GLY A 73 -2.13 13.58 -1.88
C GLY A 73 -3.49 13.95 -2.48
N GLY A 74 -3.51 14.40 -3.73
CA GLY A 74 -4.75 14.69 -4.46
C GLY A 74 -5.67 13.47 -4.56
N LYS A 75 -5.12 12.30 -4.87
CA LYS A 75 -5.88 11.04 -4.92
C LYS A 75 -6.49 10.68 -3.57
N MET A 76 -5.74 10.85 -2.47
CA MET A 76 -6.25 10.62 -1.12
C MET A 76 -7.39 11.58 -0.76
N ILE A 77 -7.24 12.87 -1.08
CA ILE A 77 -8.26 13.90 -0.82
C ILE A 77 -9.54 13.62 -1.62
N ILE A 78 -9.44 13.32 -2.91
CA ILE A 78 -10.59 13.00 -3.77
C ILE A 78 -11.30 11.72 -3.29
N SER A 79 -10.54 10.69 -2.92
CA SER A 79 -11.10 9.44 -2.39
C SER A 79 -11.78 9.64 -1.04
N PHE A 80 -11.29 10.57 -0.22
CA PHE A 80 -11.90 10.92 1.06
C PHE A 80 -13.27 11.58 0.83
N PHE A 81 -13.35 12.59 -0.02
CA PHE A 81 -14.61 13.25 -0.36
C PHE A 81 -15.62 12.28 -1.00
N LYS A 82 -15.20 11.42 -1.94
CA LYS A 82 -16.09 10.42 -2.56
C LYS A 82 -16.67 9.43 -1.53
N LYS A 83 -15.90 9.10 -0.48
CA LYS A 83 -16.34 8.22 0.59
C LYS A 83 -17.35 8.91 1.53
N ASP A 84 -17.19 10.20 1.80
CA ASP A 84 -18.16 11.00 2.59
C ASP A 84 -19.49 11.17 1.84
N TYR A 85 -19.46 11.42 0.53
CA TYR A 85 -20.69 11.49 -0.29
C TYR A 85 -21.41 10.13 -0.36
N ALA A 86 -20.68 9.02 -0.54
CA ALA A 86 -21.27 7.68 -0.50
C ALA A 86 -21.81 7.32 0.89
N ALA A 87 -21.14 7.71 1.98
CA ALA A 87 -21.63 7.48 3.34
C ALA A 87 -22.92 8.25 3.65
N ASN A 88 -23.12 9.42 3.05
CA ASN A 88 -24.34 10.22 3.20
C ASN A 88 -25.51 9.66 2.36
N GLU A 89 -25.25 9.09 1.17
CA GLU A 89 -26.27 8.42 0.36
C GLU A 89 -26.75 7.09 0.97
N ASN A 90 -25.91 6.40 1.74
CA ASN A 90 -26.25 5.15 2.43
C ASN A 90 -27.24 5.32 3.59
N MET A 91 -27.54 6.56 4.01
CA MET A 91 -28.66 6.83 4.92
C MET A 91 -30.00 7.01 4.20
N SER A 92 -30.01 7.14 2.86
CA SER A 92 -31.21 7.39 2.07
C SER A 92 -31.51 6.29 1.03
N SER A 93 -30.53 5.50 0.58
CA SER A 93 -30.75 4.43 -0.40
C SER A 93 -30.77 3.04 0.26
N LYS A 94 -31.96 2.44 0.23
CA LYS A 94 -32.28 1.07 0.61
C LYS A 94 -31.26 0.09 0.01
N ASN A 95 -30.41 -0.49 0.86
CA ASN A 95 -29.49 -1.58 0.56
C ASN A 95 -30.21 -2.67 -0.26
N SER A 96 -29.91 -2.75 -1.56
CA SER A 96 -30.46 -3.80 -2.42
C SER A 96 -29.50 -4.99 -2.35
N ALA A 97 -29.95 -6.07 -1.70
CA ALA A 97 -29.23 -7.35 -1.60
C ALA A 97 -28.68 -7.87 -2.96
N HIS A 98 -29.25 -7.39 -4.07
CA HIS A 98 -28.81 -7.69 -5.43
C HIS A 98 -27.42 -7.11 -5.78
N GLN A 99 -27.02 -5.95 -5.22
CA GLN A 99 -25.70 -5.38 -5.48
C GLN A 99 -24.59 -6.25 -4.87
N GLY A 100 -24.77 -6.72 -3.64
CA GLY A 100 -23.82 -7.64 -3.00
C GLY A 100 -23.74 -9.00 -3.72
N PHE A 101 -24.85 -9.50 -4.25
CA PHE A 101 -24.86 -10.72 -5.06
C PHE A 101 -24.10 -10.55 -6.38
N LEU A 102 -24.31 -9.43 -7.09
CA LEU A 102 -23.62 -9.15 -8.36
C LEU A 102 -22.12 -8.94 -8.19
N GLU A 103 -21.70 -8.21 -7.15
CA GLU A 103 -20.28 -8.05 -6.82
C GLU A 103 -19.63 -9.41 -6.48
N GLY A 104 -20.26 -10.21 -5.63
CA GLY A 104 -19.76 -11.56 -5.30
C GLY A 104 -19.73 -12.51 -6.50
N PHE A 105 -20.74 -12.45 -7.36
CA PHE A 105 -20.81 -13.24 -8.58
C PHE A 105 -19.70 -12.86 -9.57
N LEU A 106 -19.48 -11.57 -9.81
CA LEU A 106 -18.47 -11.10 -10.76
C LEU A 106 -17.04 -11.37 -10.29
N ILE A 107 -16.77 -11.36 -8.98
CA ILE A 107 -15.45 -11.72 -8.42
C ILE A 107 -15.08 -13.18 -8.72
N ALA A 108 -16.05 -14.09 -8.84
CA ALA A 108 -15.78 -15.49 -9.16
C ALA A 108 -15.34 -15.70 -10.63
N PHE A 109 -15.55 -14.72 -11.51
CA PHE A 109 -15.22 -14.79 -12.93
C PHE A 109 -14.02 -13.90 -13.33
N LEU A 110 -13.38 -13.22 -12.37
CA LEU A 110 -12.21 -12.36 -12.60
C LEU A 110 -10.90 -13.04 -12.18
#